data_AF-A0A9J6P2Z9-F1
#
_entry.id   AF-A0A9J6P2Z9-F1
#
_cell.length_a   1.000
_cell.length_b   1.000
_cell.length_c   1.000
_cell.angle_alpha   90.00
_cell.angle_beta   90.00
_cell.angle_gamma   90.00
#
_symmetry.space_group_name_H-M   'P 1'
#
loop_
_entity.id
_entity.type
_entity.pdbx_description
1 polymer ?
#
loop_
_entity_poly.entity_id
_entity_poly.type
_entity_poly.pdbx_seq_one_letter_code
_entity_poly.pdbx_strand_id
1 'polypeptide(L)'
;MIQINKGIKVDGSFNDYMMNINGKEVPCSEVCEKGVFLDLEHYVYKKPIGVVVFGACVLDNNTNELQFLQYMMENRGEKQIVLSQAEEYLRYMYECKGKRYIITFSGNNDFLVLKHLSENEIFDFSVVSRLIHVDIQKEYEKVFKKIIGLKKLEEIMNIERESEVLNGAKIARTFGKMFSKENYRMANDKIDKLLLYNQQDVISLYYIMEKWKDMFINKELTEKDTEIKNIEIKNTETKDK
;
A
#
# COMPACT_ATOMS: atom_id res chain seq x y z
N MET A 1 11.36 -18.34 9.16
CA MET A 1 10.85 -17.16 8.41
C MET A 1 9.90 -17.71 7.40
N ILE A 2 8.70 -17.15 7.34
CA ILE A 2 7.71 -17.53 6.34
C ILE A 2 7.97 -16.71 5.08
N GLN A 3 7.98 -17.38 3.93
CA GLN A 3 8.02 -16.75 2.61
C GLN A 3 6.82 -17.22 1.80
N ILE A 4 6.12 -16.26 1.19
CA ILE A 4 5.01 -16.53 0.28
C ILE A 4 5.30 -15.87 -1.06
N ASN A 5 5.14 -16.63 -2.14
CA ASN A 5 5.16 -16.17 -3.51
C ASN A 5 3.86 -16.62 -4.19
N LYS A 6 3.13 -15.70 -4.83
CA LYS A 6 1.88 -16.01 -5.53
C LYS A 6 1.77 -15.19 -6.82
N GLY A 7 1.32 -15.83 -7.90
CA GLY A 7 0.82 -15.14 -9.09
C GLY A 7 -0.69 -14.96 -8.96
N ILE A 8 -1.17 -13.73 -9.13
CA ILE A 8 -2.61 -13.41 -9.05
C ILE A 8 -3.01 -12.82 -10.39
N LYS A 9 -3.90 -13.50 -11.11
CA LYS A 9 -4.43 -13.00 -12.39
C LYS A 9 -5.20 -11.71 -12.15
N VAL A 10 -4.93 -10.73 -13.01
CA VAL A 10 -5.59 -9.44 -13.04
C VAL A 10 -5.98 -9.10 -14.47
N ASP A 11 -7.05 -8.34 -14.62
CA ASP A 11 -7.54 -7.94 -15.95
C ASP A 11 -6.57 -6.94 -16.61
N GLY A 12 -5.89 -6.12 -15.80
CA GLY A 12 -4.85 -5.21 -16.27
C GLY A 12 -5.40 -4.06 -17.12
N SER A 13 -6.68 -3.73 -16.98
CA SER A 13 -7.30 -2.66 -17.76
C SER A 13 -7.03 -1.32 -17.09
N PHE A 14 -5.86 -0.75 -17.37
CA PHE A 14 -5.58 0.61 -16.96
C PHE A 14 -6.32 1.58 -17.87
N ASN A 15 -7.10 2.45 -17.25
CA ASN A 15 -7.50 3.67 -17.90
C ASN A 15 -6.33 4.66 -17.85
N ASP A 16 -5.88 5.18 -19.00
CA ASP A 16 -4.76 6.13 -19.14
C ASP A 16 -5.07 7.52 -18.54
N TYR A 17 -5.41 7.56 -17.25
CA TYR A 17 -5.50 8.78 -16.49
C TYR A 17 -4.10 9.30 -16.16
N MET A 18 -3.89 10.60 -16.34
CA MET A 18 -2.61 11.25 -16.07
C MET A 18 -2.53 11.64 -14.59
N MET A 19 -1.55 11.08 -13.88
CA MET A 19 -1.23 11.46 -12.51
C MET A 19 -0.18 12.57 -12.51
N ASN A 20 -0.33 13.56 -11.61
CA ASN A 20 0.71 14.55 -11.37
C ASN A 20 1.62 14.08 -10.24
N ILE A 21 2.75 13.48 -10.61
CA ILE A 21 3.75 12.96 -9.68
C ILE A 21 4.96 13.90 -9.72
N ASN A 22 5.23 14.57 -8.59
CA ASN A 22 6.33 15.54 -8.45
C ASN A 22 6.34 16.62 -9.55
N GLY A 23 5.16 17.12 -9.94
CA GLY A 23 5.03 18.17 -10.95
C GLY A 23 5.09 17.67 -12.40
N LYS A 24 5.17 16.35 -12.63
CA LYS A 24 5.15 15.74 -13.95
C LYS A 24 3.88 14.95 -14.15
N GLU A 25 3.27 15.12 -15.33
CA GLU A 25 2.15 14.29 -15.75
C GLU A 25 2.67 12.95 -16.26
N VAL A 26 2.17 11.85 -15.69
CA VAL A 26 2.58 10.48 -16.01
C VAL A 26 1.33 9.61 -16.12
N PRO A 27 1.20 8.73 -17.12
CA PRO A 27 0.09 7.79 -17.18
C PRO A 27 0.07 6.86 -15.97
N CYS A 28 -1.11 6.62 -15.39
CA CYS A 28 -1.29 5.67 -14.27
C CYS A 28 -0.79 4.26 -14.65
N SER A 29 -1.02 3.85 -15.91
CA SER A 29 -0.51 2.62 -16.50
C SER A 29 1.02 2.51 -16.34
N GLU A 30 1.78 3.55 -16.74
CA GLU A 30 3.23 3.57 -16.57
C GLU A 30 3.66 3.44 -15.11
N VAL A 31 2.97 4.13 -14.20
CA VAL A 31 3.27 4.08 -12.76
C VAL A 31 3.10 2.66 -12.22
N CYS A 32 2.04 1.97 -12.62
CA CYS A 32 1.75 0.60 -12.20
C CYS A 32 2.71 -0.42 -12.83
N GLU A 33 2.96 -0.31 -14.13
CA GLU A 33 3.89 -1.19 -14.86
C GLU A 33 5.31 -1.10 -14.31
N LYS A 34 5.76 0.10 -13.95
CA LYS A 34 7.08 0.35 -13.37
C LYS A 34 7.05 0.44 -11.84
N GLY A 35 5.94 0.08 -11.21
CA GLY A 35 5.74 0.20 -9.77
C GLY A 35 6.08 -1.07 -9.00
N VAL A 36 6.54 -0.86 -7.77
CA VAL A 36 6.49 -1.85 -6.69
C VAL A 36 5.45 -1.36 -5.68
N PHE A 37 4.37 -2.11 -5.52
CA PHE A 37 3.39 -1.87 -4.46
C PHE A 37 3.97 -2.45 -3.17
N LEU A 38 3.98 -1.67 -2.09
CA LEU A 38 4.64 -2.03 -0.84
C LEU A 38 3.75 -1.69 0.36
N ASP A 39 3.67 -2.62 1.31
CA ASP A 39 3.13 -2.41 2.65
C ASP A 39 3.97 -3.19 3.69
N LEU A 40 4.20 -2.57 4.85
CA LEU A 40 5.01 -3.15 5.92
C LEU A 40 4.21 -3.25 7.23
N GLU A 41 4.34 -4.38 7.91
CA GLU A 41 3.97 -4.48 9.32
C GLU A 41 5.22 -4.38 10.17
N HIS A 42 5.43 -3.23 10.82
CA HIS A 42 6.64 -2.95 11.58
C HIS A 42 6.39 -2.81 13.09
N TYR A 43 7.43 -3.01 13.91
CA TYR A 43 7.37 -2.77 15.35
C TYR A 43 8.25 -1.61 15.78
N VAL A 44 7.66 -0.67 16.53
CA VAL A 44 8.32 0.50 17.10
C VAL A 44 8.13 0.49 18.62
N TYR A 45 9.23 0.55 19.37
CA TYR A 45 9.21 0.79 20.82
C TYR A 45 10.32 1.79 21.17
N LYS A 46 9.92 3.05 21.35
CA LYS A 46 10.79 4.26 21.40
C LYS A 46 11.58 4.52 20.12
N LYS A 47 12.11 3.48 19.48
CA LYS A 47 12.74 3.48 18.16
C LYS A 47 12.23 2.29 17.32
N PRO A 48 12.33 2.35 15.98
CA PRO A 48 12.05 1.20 15.12
C PRO A 48 12.92 0.00 15.53
N ILE A 49 12.29 -1.17 15.67
CA ILE A 49 12.96 -2.39 16.13
C ILE A 49 13.12 -3.39 14.99
N GLY A 50 12.13 -3.51 14.11
CA GLY A 50 12.19 -4.39 12.95
C GLY A 50 10.91 -4.38 12.13
N VAL A 51 11.01 -4.90 10.91
CA VAL A 51 9.89 -5.21 10.01
C VAL A 51 9.47 -6.66 10.28
N VAL A 52 8.24 -6.86 10.72
CA VAL A 52 7.68 -8.18 11.02
C VAL A 52 7.12 -8.84 9.77
N VAL A 53 6.41 -8.07 8.93
CA VAL A 53 5.95 -8.49 7.61
C VAL A 53 6.40 -7.48 6.58
N PHE A 54 7.07 -7.96 5.54
CA PHE A 54 7.35 -7.23 4.31
C PHE A 54 6.43 -7.79 3.23
N GLY A 55 5.51 -6.98 2.72
CA GLY A 55 4.62 -7.37 1.62
C GLY A 55 4.86 -6.50 0.40
N ALA A 56 5.05 -7.11 -0.76
CA ALA A 56 5.20 -6.38 -2.00
C ALA A 56 4.55 -7.10 -3.17
N CYS A 57 4.08 -6.35 -4.17
CA CYS A 57 3.73 -6.94 -5.46
C CYS A 57 4.19 -6.06 -6.62
N VAL A 58 4.35 -6.69 -7.77
CA VAL A 58 4.63 -6.05 -9.05
C VAL A 58 3.74 -6.63 -10.12
N LEU A 59 3.31 -5.81 -11.07
CA LEU A 59 2.65 -6.29 -12.28
C LEU A 59 3.70 -6.90 -13.23
N ASP A 60 3.39 -8.11 -13.71
CA ASP A 60 4.06 -8.75 -14.84
C ASP A 60 3.18 -8.64 -16.10
N ASN A 61 3.55 -7.69 -16.97
CA ASN A 61 2.81 -7.38 -18.19
C ASN A 61 2.82 -8.53 -19.21
N ASN A 62 3.75 -9.49 -19.10
CA ASN A 62 3.79 -10.62 -20.04
C ASN A 62 2.70 -11.65 -19.71
N THR A 63 2.31 -11.75 -18.44
CA THR A 63 1.42 -12.79 -17.93
C THR A 63 0.09 -12.23 -17.42
N ASN A 64 -0.04 -10.90 -17.31
CA ASN A 64 -1.14 -10.20 -16.64
C ASN A 64 -1.36 -10.76 -15.22
N GLU A 65 -0.26 -10.87 -14.48
CA GLU A 65 -0.26 -11.34 -13.10
C GLU A 65 0.38 -10.32 -12.18
N LEU A 66 -0.20 -10.15 -11.00
CA LEU A 66 0.51 -9.61 -9.86
C LEU A 66 1.39 -10.69 -9.27
N GLN A 67 2.70 -10.47 -9.35
CA GLN A 67 3.68 -11.26 -8.64
C GLN A 67 3.76 -10.74 -7.22
N PHE A 68 3.03 -11.38 -6.32
CA PHE A 68 3.00 -11.07 -4.89
C PHE A 68 4.11 -11.83 -4.16
N LEU A 69 4.82 -11.13 -3.29
CA LEU A 69 5.88 -11.62 -2.42
C LEU A 69 5.62 -11.14 -0.99
N GLN A 70 5.83 -12.03 -0.02
CA GLN A 70 5.76 -11.69 1.39
C GLN A 70 6.86 -12.41 2.19
N TYR A 71 7.51 -11.68 3.10
CA TYR A 71 8.43 -12.22 4.10
C TYR A 71 7.89 -11.90 5.49
N MET A 72 7.78 -12.91 6.36
CA MET A 72 7.34 -12.72 7.74
C MET A 72 8.30 -13.38 8.75
N MET A 73 8.62 -12.62 9.80
CA MET A 73 9.32 -13.13 10.97
C MET A 73 8.41 -14.07 11.78
N GLU A 74 8.89 -15.26 12.12
CA GLU A 74 8.23 -16.15 13.09
C GLU A 74 8.73 -15.90 14.52
N ASN A 75 9.94 -15.38 14.65
CA ASN A 75 10.59 -15.06 15.92
C ASN A 75 11.62 -13.93 15.76
N ARG A 76 12.07 -13.35 16.88
CA ARG A 76 12.97 -12.19 16.88
C ARG A 76 14.33 -12.43 16.20
N GLY A 77 14.80 -13.67 16.14
CA GLY A 77 16.10 -14.02 15.56
C GLY A 77 16.16 -13.87 14.04
N GLU A 78 15.00 -13.79 13.39
CA GLU A 78 14.88 -13.74 11.92
C GLU A 78 14.90 -12.32 11.36
N LYS A 79 15.01 -11.31 12.23
CA LYS A 79 14.95 -9.89 11.85
C LYS A 79 15.90 -9.56 10.72
N GLN A 80 17.16 -9.96 10.87
CA GLN A 80 18.20 -9.69 9.87
C GLN A 80 17.92 -10.39 8.55
N ILE A 81 17.36 -11.60 8.59
CA ILE A 81 17.05 -12.37 7.38
C ILE A 81 15.93 -11.69 6.59
N VAL A 82 14.84 -11.27 7.25
CA VAL A 82 13.74 -10.56 6.60
C VAL A 82 14.21 -9.24 5.98
N LEU A 83 15.02 -8.46 6.70
CA LEU A 83 15.55 -7.20 6.18
C LEU A 83 16.48 -7.41 4.99
N SER A 84 17.37 -8.42 5.05
CA SER A 84 18.25 -8.77 3.93
C SER A 84 17.46 -9.14 2.68
N GLN A 85 16.43 -9.97 2.83
CA GLN A 85 15.60 -10.44 1.72
C GLN A 85 14.76 -9.31 1.11
N ALA A 86 14.21 -8.42 1.96
CA ALA A 86 13.49 -7.23 1.52
C ALA A 86 14.40 -6.28 0.72
N GLU A 87 15.61 -6.05 1.20
CA GLU A 87 16.60 -5.19 0.56
C GLU A 87 17.04 -5.77 -0.80
N GLU A 88 17.40 -7.06 -0.84
CA GLU A 88 17.78 -7.76 -2.08
C GLU A 88 16.64 -7.72 -3.11
N TYR A 89 15.40 -7.94 -2.68
CA TYR A 89 14.23 -7.88 -3.56
C TYR A 89 14.03 -6.50 -4.17
N LEU A 90 14.05 -5.43 -3.35
CA LEU A 90 13.86 -4.07 -3.84
C LEU A 90 14.99 -3.65 -4.79
N ARG A 91 16.23 -4.06 -4.47
CA ARG A 91 17.39 -3.83 -5.34
C ARG A 91 17.23 -4.55 -6.67
N TYR A 92 16.86 -5.83 -6.67
CA TYR A 92 16.59 -6.60 -7.89
C TYR A 92 15.48 -5.98 -8.74
N MET A 93 14.39 -5.54 -8.12
CA MET A 93 13.28 -4.90 -8.82
C MET A 93 13.71 -3.60 -9.52
N TYR A 94 14.54 -2.80 -8.87
CA TYR A 94 15.07 -1.57 -9.46
C TYR A 94 16.11 -1.83 -10.56
N GLU A 95 17.13 -2.63 -10.27
CA GLU A 95 18.30 -2.82 -11.12
C GLU A 95 18.03 -3.75 -12.31
N CYS A 96 17.27 -4.83 -12.08
CA CYS A 96 17.08 -5.89 -13.07
C CYS A 96 15.69 -5.89 -13.71
N LYS A 97 14.65 -5.45 -13.00
CA LYS A 97 13.26 -5.42 -13.52
C LYS A 97 12.81 -4.05 -14.01
N GLY A 98 13.66 -3.03 -13.90
CA GLY A 98 13.35 -1.69 -14.43
C GLY A 98 12.26 -0.96 -13.66
N LYS A 99 11.93 -1.38 -12.43
CA LYS A 99 10.96 -0.68 -11.59
C LYS A 99 11.52 0.68 -11.15
N ARG A 100 10.67 1.71 -11.14
CA ARG A 100 11.03 3.11 -10.92
C ARG A 100 10.15 3.80 -9.89
N TYR A 101 8.97 3.25 -9.59
CA TYR A 101 8.05 3.78 -8.59
C TYR A 101 7.94 2.83 -7.41
N ILE A 102 7.72 3.41 -6.23
CA ILE A 102 7.30 2.68 -5.04
C ILE A 102 5.96 3.25 -4.59
N ILE A 103 4.94 2.40 -4.58
CA ILE A 103 3.55 2.77 -4.39
C ILE A 103 3.13 2.26 -3.03
N THR A 104 2.68 3.17 -2.17
CA THR A 104 2.31 2.87 -0.78
C THR A 104 1.00 3.58 -0.41
N PHE A 105 0.42 3.21 0.72
CA PHE A 105 -0.66 3.98 1.35
C PHE A 105 -0.17 4.53 2.68
N SER A 106 -0.03 5.86 2.81
CA SER A 106 0.52 6.48 4.03
C SER A 106 1.94 6.00 4.39
N GLY A 107 2.77 5.66 3.39
CA GLY A 107 4.05 4.96 3.57
C GLY A 107 5.20 5.79 4.17
N ASN A 108 4.98 7.06 4.54
CA ASN A 108 5.99 7.87 5.21
C ASN A 108 6.60 7.18 6.44
N ASN A 109 5.76 6.53 7.25
CA ASN A 109 6.21 5.83 8.45
C ASN A 109 7.08 4.61 8.11
N ASP A 110 6.68 3.86 7.09
CA ASP A 110 7.43 2.69 6.59
C ASP A 110 8.84 3.10 6.15
N PHE A 111 8.95 4.20 5.39
CA PHE A 111 10.25 4.70 4.94
C PHE A 111 11.13 5.22 6.08
N LEU A 112 10.54 5.86 7.09
CA LEU A 112 11.28 6.27 8.30
C LEU A 112 11.80 5.05 9.06
N VAL A 113 11.00 3.98 9.14
CA VAL A 113 11.41 2.71 9.75
C VAL A 113 12.55 2.07 8.96
N LEU A 114 12.42 1.92 7.64
CA LEU A 114 13.48 1.34 6.79
C LEU A 114 14.77 2.17 6.88
N LYS A 115 14.67 3.50 6.84
CA LYS A 115 15.82 4.39 7.00
C LYS A 115 16.51 4.19 8.35
N HIS A 116 15.75 4.17 9.45
CA HIS A 116 16.32 3.95 10.78
C HIS A 116 17.01 2.58 10.91
N LEU A 117 16.40 1.54 10.34
CA LEU A 117 16.99 0.19 10.35
C LEU A 117 18.25 0.11 9.48
N SER A 118 18.32 0.88 8.38
CA SER A 118 19.52 0.98 7.53
C SER A 118 20.69 1.64 8.24
N GLU A 119 20.44 2.76 8.92
CA GLU A 119 21.48 3.57 9.58
C GLU A 119 22.22 2.84 10.72
N ASN A 120 21.63 1.75 11.23
CA ASN A 120 22.12 1.02 12.41
C ASN A 120 22.57 -0.41 12.11
N GLU A 121 22.50 -0.88 10.85
CA GLU A 121 22.73 -2.29 10.48
C GLU A 121 23.48 -2.43 9.14
N ILE A 122 23.67 -3.68 8.67
CA ILE A 122 24.40 -4.03 7.42
C ILE A 122 23.51 -3.85 6.17
N PHE A 123 22.27 -3.39 6.34
CA PHE A 123 21.27 -3.29 5.26
C PHE A 123 21.29 -1.90 4.62
N ASP A 124 21.34 -1.85 3.30
CA ASP A 124 21.30 -0.59 2.55
C ASP A 124 19.98 -0.46 1.76
N PHE A 125 18.97 0.16 2.37
CA PHE A 125 17.74 0.52 1.66
C PHE A 125 17.88 1.80 0.80
N SER A 126 19.10 2.22 0.42
CA SER A 126 19.31 3.40 -0.45
C SER A 126 18.57 3.29 -1.78
N VAL A 127 18.29 2.09 -2.28
CA VAL A 127 17.43 1.90 -3.46
C VAL A 127 16.05 2.53 -3.30
N VAL A 128 15.48 2.52 -2.09
CA VAL A 128 14.18 3.15 -1.80
C VAL A 128 14.22 4.64 -2.07
N SER A 129 15.35 5.31 -1.80
CA SER A 129 15.53 6.74 -2.10
C SER A 129 15.70 7.06 -3.59
N ARG A 130 16.01 6.05 -4.42
CA ARG A 130 16.14 6.18 -5.88
C ARG A 130 14.82 5.94 -6.61
N LEU A 131 13.84 5.31 -5.94
CA LEU A 131 12.49 5.13 -6.45
C LEU A 131 11.68 6.42 -6.28
N ILE A 132 10.76 6.67 -7.21
CA ILE A 132 9.80 7.77 -7.11
C ILE A 132 8.67 7.31 -6.19
N HIS A 133 8.44 8.04 -5.10
CA HIS A 133 7.44 7.68 -4.10
C HIS A 133 6.06 8.15 -4.54
N VAL A 134 5.10 7.23 -4.58
CA VAL A 134 3.69 7.48 -4.87
C VAL A 134 2.89 7.06 -3.64
N ASP A 135 2.45 8.05 -2.85
CA ASP A 135 1.62 7.82 -1.67
C ASP A 135 0.16 8.06 -2.03
N ILE A 136 -0.60 6.97 -2.19
CA ILE A 136 -1.99 6.99 -2.64
C ILE A 136 -2.86 7.89 -1.74
N GLN A 137 -2.61 7.90 -0.42
CA GLN A 137 -3.38 8.73 0.49
C GLN A 137 -3.16 10.22 0.20
N LYS A 138 -1.92 10.63 -0.06
CA LYS A 138 -1.60 12.02 -0.41
C LYS A 138 -2.16 12.39 -1.78
N GLU A 139 -2.09 11.48 -2.76
CA GLU A 139 -2.69 11.74 -4.08
C GLU A 139 -4.20 11.92 -3.97
N TYR A 140 -4.88 11.12 -3.14
CA TYR A 140 -6.29 11.32 -2.83
C TYR A 140 -6.53 12.67 -2.14
N GLU A 141 -5.76 13.01 -1.11
CA GLU A 141 -5.91 14.27 -0.38
C GLU A 141 -5.75 15.49 -1.29
N LYS A 142 -4.78 15.48 -2.22
CA LYS A 142 -4.57 16.57 -3.17
C LYS A 142 -5.83 16.88 -3.99
N VAL A 143 -6.55 15.84 -4.42
CA VAL A 143 -7.70 15.93 -5.31
C VAL A 143 -9.01 16.21 -4.57
N PHE A 144 -9.21 15.54 -3.43
CA PHE A 144 -10.49 15.53 -2.69
C PHE A 144 -10.47 16.39 -1.43
N LYS A 145 -9.30 16.93 -1.05
CA LYS A 145 -9.08 17.75 0.15
C LYS A 145 -9.54 17.08 1.44
N LYS A 146 -9.43 15.74 1.49
CA LYS A 146 -9.84 14.89 2.61
C LYS A 146 -8.80 13.80 2.84
N ILE A 147 -8.47 13.56 4.10
CA ILE A 147 -7.65 12.42 4.51
C ILE A 147 -8.58 11.27 4.83
N ILE A 148 -8.32 10.10 4.25
CA ILE A 148 -9.08 8.86 4.48
C ILE A 148 -8.13 7.70 4.78
N GLY A 149 -8.63 6.65 5.43
CA GLY A 149 -7.90 5.40 5.59
C GLY A 149 -8.10 4.45 4.40
N LEU A 150 -7.22 3.45 4.26
CA LEU A 150 -7.23 2.50 3.14
C LEU A 150 -8.58 1.82 2.99
N LYS A 151 -9.14 1.29 4.08
CA LYS A 151 -10.46 0.67 4.09
C LYS A 151 -11.56 1.55 3.50
N LYS A 152 -11.54 2.84 3.82
CA LYS A 152 -12.57 3.75 3.31
C LYS A 152 -12.40 4.00 1.81
N LEU A 153 -11.16 4.04 1.34
CA LEU A 153 -10.86 4.15 -0.08
C LEU A 153 -11.30 2.89 -0.83
N GLU A 154 -11.05 1.71 -0.28
CA GLU A 154 -11.51 0.43 -0.84
C GLU A 154 -13.03 0.37 -0.97
N GLU A 155 -13.77 0.82 0.05
CA GLU A 155 -15.23 0.93 0.00
C GLU A 155 -15.70 1.85 -1.14
N ILE A 156 -15.04 3.00 -1.34
CA ILE A 156 -15.36 3.94 -2.43
C ILE A 156 -15.13 3.29 -3.80
N MET A 157 -14.15 2.40 -3.89
CA MET A 157 -13.68 1.75 -5.12
C MET A 157 -14.31 0.38 -5.36
N ASN A 158 -15.24 -0.04 -4.51
CA ASN A 158 -15.83 -1.38 -4.52
C ASN A 158 -14.74 -2.47 -4.61
N ILE A 159 -13.72 -2.36 -3.75
CA ILE A 159 -12.68 -3.39 -3.58
C ILE A 159 -13.08 -4.23 -2.39
N GLU A 160 -13.38 -5.51 -2.64
CA GLU A 160 -13.79 -6.45 -1.59
C GLU A 160 -12.58 -7.09 -0.90
N ARG A 161 -12.74 -7.37 0.39
CA ARG A 161 -11.75 -8.04 1.24
C ARG A 161 -12.34 -9.26 1.91
N GLU A 162 -11.56 -10.33 1.96
CA GLU A 162 -11.85 -11.51 2.79
C GLU A 162 -11.36 -11.34 4.24
N SER A 163 -10.37 -10.46 4.49
CA SER A 163 -9.81 -10.30 5.84
C SER A 163 -10.68 -9.44 6.75
N GLU A 164 -10.69 -9.79 8.03
CA GLU A 164 -11.18 -8.91 9.08
C GLU A 164 -10.19 -7.75 9.29
N VAL A 165 -10.72 -6.57 9.63
CA VAL A 165 -9.87 -5.45 10.06
C VAL A 165 -9.12 -5.85 11.32
N LEU A 166 -7.78 -5.88 11.23
CA LEU A 166 -6.95 -6.15 12.39
C LEU A 166 -6.86 -4.92 13.29
N ASN A 167 -6.88 -5.16 14.60
CA ASN A 167 -6.71 -4.09 15.58
C ASN A 167 -5.20 -3.85 15.80
N GLY A 168 -4.71 -2.68 15.37
CA GLY A 168 -3.30 -2.29 15.48
C GLY A 168 -2.73 -2.42 16.90
N ALA A 169 -3.51 -2.16 17.95
CA ALA A 169 -3.05 -2.34 19.33
C ALA A 169 -2.86 -3.81 19.71
N LYS A 170 -3.66 -4.73 19.14
CA LYS A 170 -3.46 -6.18 19.30
C LYS A 170 -2.22 -6.66 18.54
N ILE A 171 -2.00 -6.13 17.32
CA ILE A 171 -0.80 -6.40 16.52
C ILE A 171 0.45 -5.95 17.30
N ALA A 172 0.50 -4.69 17.71
CA ALA A 172 1.63 -4.12 18.45
C ALA A 172 1.94 -4.90 19.75
N ARG A 173 0.92 -5.35 20.49
CA ARG A 173 1.10 -6.19 21.67
C ARG A 173 1.70 -7.56 21.32
N THR A 174 1.29 -8.13 20.19
CA THR A 174 1.81 -9.42 19.71
C THR A 174 3.28 -9.27 19.28
N PHE A 175 3.61 -8.22 18.53
CA PHE A 175 4.99 -7.91 18.15
C PHE A 175 5.86 -7.64 19.38
N GLY A 176 5.35 -6.89 20.36
CA GLY A 176 6.05 -6.66 21.62
C GLY A 176 6.40 -7.95 22.36
N LYS A 177 5.51 -8.94 22.37
CA LYS A 177 5.81 -10.28 22.94
C LYS A 177 6.88 -11.01 22.12
N MET A 178 6.79 -10.96 20.80
CA MET A 178 7.76 -11.58 19.89
C MET A 178 9.18 -11.03 20.08
N PHE A 179 9.33 -9.72 20.21
CA PHE A 179 10.65 -9.10 20.40
C PHE A 179 11.18 -9.24 21.84
N SER A 180 10.31 -9.30 22.86
CA SER A 180 10.73 -9.38 24.27
C SER A 180 11.06 -10.79 24.78
N LYS A 181 10.53 -11.85 24.15
CA LYS A 181 10.67 -13.24 24.63
C LYS A 181 11.43 -14.10 23.62
N GLU A 182 12.51 -14.72 24.06
CA GLU A 182 13.44 -15.49 23.21
C GLU A 182 12.80 -16.64 22.44
N ASN A 183 11.90 -17.38 23.07
CA ASN A 183 11.24 -18.55 22.49
C ASN A 183 9.76 -18.30 22.15
N TYR A 184 9.34 -17.05 22.05
CA TYR A 184 7.95 -16.76 21.65
C TYR A 184 7.76 -17.00 20.17
N ARG A 185 6.79 -17.85 19.84
CA ARG A 185 6.25 -18.01 18.50
C ARG A 185 4.81 -17.52 18.47
N MET A 186 4.45 -16.83 17.40
CA MET A 186 3.08 -16.44 17.15
C MET A 186 2.24 -17.69 16.88
N ALA A 187 0.98 -17.70 17.32
CA ALA A 187 0.06 -18.79 17.00
C ALA A 187 -0.33 -18.75 15.51
N ASN A 188 -0.50 -19.93 14.89
CA ASN A 188 -0.73 -20.05 13.45
C ASN A 188 -1.95 -19.25 12.96
N ASP A 189 -3.04 -19.23 13.74
CA ASP A 189 -4.24 -18.46 13.41
C ASP A 189 -3.97 -16.95 13.27
N LYS A 190 -3.05 -16.42 14.08
CA LYS A 190 -2.65 -15.01 14.02
C LYS A 190 -1.69 -14.74 12.87
N ILE A 191 -0.82 -15.70 12.58
CA ILE A 191 0.08 -15.65 11.42
C ILE A 191 -0.77 -15.58 10.16
N ASP A 192 -1.71 -16.50 9.97
CA ASP A 192 -2.57 -16.56 8.79
C ASP A 192 -3.38 -15.28 8.61
N LYS A 193 -3.98 -14.77 9.70
CA LYS A 193 -4.71 -13.49 9.67
C LYS A 193 -3.83 -12.30 9.30
N LEU A 194 -2.61 -12.23 9.83
CA LEU A 194 -1.67 -11.13 9.54
C LEU A 194 -1.16 -11.20 8.10
N LEU A 195 -0.80 -12.39 7.62
CA LEU A 195 -0.34 -12.61 6.26
C LEU A 195 -1.44 -12.25 5.25
N LEU A 196 -2.69 -12.69 5.49
CA LEU A 196 -3.84 -12.36 4.63
C LEU A 196 -4.15 -10.87 4.65
N TYR A 197 -4.10 -10.23 5.82
CA TYR A 197 -4.32 -8.79 5.97
C TYR A 197 -3.30 -7.98 5.14
N ASN A 198 -2.00 -8.20 5.34
CA ASN A 198 -0.96 -7.49 4.59
C ASN A 198 -0.98 -7.86 3.09
N GLN A 199 -1.32 -9.10 2.72
CA GLN A 199 -1.52 -9.48 1.32
C GLN A 199 -2.62 -8.61 0.68
N GLN A 200 -3.75 -8.42 1.37
CA GLN A 200 -4.84 -7.59 0.86
C GLN A 200 -4.50 -6.11 0.85
N ASP A 201 -3.77 -5.59 1.86
CA ASP A 201 -3.28 -4.20 1.84
C ASP A 201 -2.46 -3.93 0.57
N VAL A 202 -1.50 -4.79 0.24
CA VAL A 202 -0.65 -4.67 -0.96
C VAL A 202 -1.45 -4.78 -2.26
N ILE A 203 -2.31 -5.80 -2.39
CA ILE A 203 -3.10 -6.03 -3.60
C ILE A 203 -4.09 -4.88 -3.83
N SER A 204 -4.68 -4.35 -2.76
CA SER A 204 -5.59 -3.21 -2.86
C SER A 204 -4.91 -1.98 -3.44
N LEU A 205 -3.62 -1.74 -3.16
CA LEU A 205 -2.90 -0.62 -3.78
C LEU A 205 -2.92 -0.72 -5.30
N TYR A 206 -2.77 -1.92 -5.86
CA TYR A 206 -2.89 -2.14 -7.30
C TYR A 206 -4.30 -1.81 -7.81
N TYR A 207 -5.33 -2.40 -7.21
CA TYR A 207 -6.71 -2.19 -7.67
C TYR A 207 -7.17 -0.74 -7.53
N ILE A 208 -6.68 -0.03 -6.51
CA ILE A 208 -6.93 1.41 -6.37
C ILE A 208 -6.34 2.18 -7.55
N MET A 209 -5.12 1.83 -7.97
CA MET A 209 -4.46 2.50 -9.09
C MET A 209 -5.13 2.15 -10.43
N GLU A 210 -5.54 0.89 -10.62
CA GLU A 210 -6.30 0.46 -11.80
C GLU A 210 -7.62 1.25 -11.92
N LYS A 211 -8.34 1.44 -10.82
CA LYS A 211 -9.62 2.15 -10.75
C LYS A 211 -9.50 3.66 -10.53
N TRP A 212 -8.29 4.23 -10.55
CA TRP A 212 -8.06 5.61 -10.10
C TRP A 212 -8.89 6.66 -10.88
N LYS A 213 -9.08 6.44 -12.19
CA LYS A 213 -9.91 7.32 -13.03
C LYS A 213 -11.37 7.40 -12.57
N ASP A 214 -11.92 6.30 -12.10
CA ASP A 214 -13.34 6.19 -11.76
C ASP A 214 -13.70 7.14 -10.60
N MET A 215 -12.72 7.49 -9.76
CA MET A 215 -12.87 8.47 -8.70
C MET A 215 -13.25 9.86 -9.22
N PHE A 216 -12.66 10.27 -10.35
CA PHE A 216 -12.89 11.60 -10.93
C PHE A 216 -14.24 11.63 -11.63
N ILE A 217 -14.61 10.56 -12.33
CA ILE A 217 -15.94 10.41 -12.93
C ILE A 217 -17.02 10.54 -11.85
N ASN A 218 -16.86 9.82 -10.75
CA ASN A 218 -17.81 9.88 -9.63
C ASN A 218 -17.83 11.26 -8.95
N LYS A 219 -16.69 11.93 -8.82
CA LYS A 219 -16.60 13.31 -8.31
C LYS A 219 -17.41 14.28 -9.18
N GLU A 220 -17.17 14.26 -10.49
CA GLU A 220 -17.86 15.14 -11.43
C GLU A 220 -19.37 14.91 -11.46
N LEU A 221 -19.81 13.64 -11.39
CA LEU A 221 -21.23 13.30 -11.27
C LEU A 221 -21.84 13.84 -9.98
N THR A 222 -21.14 13.66 -8.85
CA THR A 222 -21.63 14.13 -7.53
C THR A 222 -21.71 15.66 -7.45
N GLU A 223 -20.74 16.37 -8.04
CA GLU A 223 -20.74 17.83 -8.10
C GLU A 223 -21.89 18.36 -8.99
N LYS A 224 -22.13 17.73 -10.16
CA LYS A 224 -23.26 18.05 -11.04
C LYS A 224 -24.61 17.81 -10.37
N ASP A 225 -24.79 16.68 -9.68
CA ASP A 225 -26.02 16.37 -8.94
C ASP A 225 -26.29 17.37 -7.81
N THR A 226 -25.24 17.83 -7.14
CA THR A 226 -25.34 18.85 -6.09
C THR A 226 -25.73 20.21 -6.66
N GLU A 227 -25.18 20.57 -7.82
CA GLU A 227 -25.51 21.82 -8.52
C GLU A 227 -26.97 21.82 -9.01
N ILE A 228 -27.45 20.70 -9.58
CA ILE A 228 -28.85 20.53 -10.01
C ILE A 228 -29.82 20.68 -8.83
N LYS A 229 -29.55 20.00 -7.71
CA LYS A 229 -30.39 20.11 -6.50
C LYS A 229 -30.45 21.55 -5.96
N ASN A 230 -29.33 22.26 -5.98
CA ASN A 230 -29.28 23.65 -5.53
C ASN A 230 -30.06 24.60 -6.46
N ILE A 231 -30.08 24.32 -7.76
CA ILE A 231 -30.89 25.07 -8.75
C ILE A 231 -32.39 24.79 -8.52
N GLU A 232 -32.77 23.53 -8.29
CA GLU A 232 -34.16 23.14 -8.00
C GLU A 232 -34.70 23.83 -6.74
N ILE A 233 -33.91 23.85 -5.64
CA ILE A 233 -34.28 24.52 -4.39
C ILE A 233 -34.51 26.03 -4.61
N LYS A 234 -33.61 26.72 -5.32
CA LYS A 234 -33.76 28.15 -5.64
C LYS A 234 -35.00 28.45 -6.49
N ASN A 235 -35.35 27.54 -7.41
CA ASN A 235 -36.53 27.67 -8.28
C ASN A 235 -37.85 27.39 -7.55
N THR A 236 -37.83 26.58 -6.47
CA THR A 236 -38.99 26.42 -5.60
C THR A 236 -39.21 27.62 -4.68
N GLU A 237 -38.14 28.23 -4.14
CA GLU A 237 -38.24 29.41 -3.26
C GLU A 237 -38.69 30.69 -3.98
N THR A 238 -38.56 30.75 -5.31
CA THR A 238 -38.99 31.90 -6.13
C THR A 238 -40.43 31.81 -6.63
N LYS A 239 -41.09 30.65 -6.52
CA LYS A 239 -42.50 30.46 -6.92
C LYS A 239 -43.51 30.77 -5.80
N ASP A 240 -43.04 30.92 -4.56
CA ASP A 240 -43.87 31.24 -3.39
C ASP A 240 -43.84 32.74 -3.01
N LYS A 241 -43.47 33.63 -3.95
CA LYS A 241 -43.58 35.09 -3.84
C LYS A 241 -44.40 35.65 -5.00
#